data_AF-A0A1Y1RLF0-F1
#
_entry.id   AF-A0A1Y1RLF0-F1
#
_cell.length_a   1.000
_cell.length_b   1.000
_cell.length_c   1.000
_cell.angle_alpha   90.00
_cell.angle_beta   90.00
_cell.angle_gamma   90.00
#
_symmetry.space_group_name_H-M   'P 1'
#
loop_
_entity.id
_entity.type
_entity.pdbx_description
1 polymer ?
#
loop_
_entity_poly.entity_id
_entity_poly.type
_entity_poly.pdbx_seq_one_letter_code
_entity_poly.pdbx_strand_id
1 'polypeptide(L)'
;MNYLLVGLTCVVLVAVMVGCAVLGGDRLVPGRRATDWVSQDGIDLMPSAEPPLILSARPDQEELKRVRFATSLLGYNRDEVDGALARAASELGRLRAELAEARGQATTSHQDAGAHRAGKGAAGLKGAEHGNG
;
A
#
# COMPACT_ATOMS: atom_id res chain seq x y z
N MET A 1 38.25 22.92 -49.89
CA MET A 1 37.10 22.02 -49.66
C MET A 1 36.72 21.88 -48.18
N ASN A 2 37.66 21.93 -47.22
CA ASN A 2 37.33 21.79 -45.79
C ASN A 2 36.65 23.01 -45.15
N TYR A 3 36.90 24.23 -45.65
CA TYR A 3 36.28 25.44 -45.09
C TYR A 3 34.75 25.49 -45.24
N LEU A 4 34.20 24.90 -46.30
CA LEU A 4 32.75 24.75 -46.47
C LEU A 4 32.17 23.76 -45.45
N LEU A 5 32.88 22.66 -45.18
CA LEU A 5 32.47 21.69 -44.17
C LEU A 5 32.50 22.30 -42.76
N VAL A 6 33.56 23.04 -42.44
CA VAL A 6 33.72 23.76 -41.16
C VAL A 6 32.65 24.84 -41.01
N GLY A 7 32.40 25.63 -42.05
CA GLY A 7 31.34 26.63 -42.07
C GLY A 7 29.96 26.00 -41.85
N LEU A 8 29.64 24.92 -42.57
CA LEU A 8 28.38 24.19 -42.42
C LEU A 8 28.23 23.64 -41.00
N THR A 9 29.27 23.03 -40.43
CA THR A 9 29.22 22.50 -39.05
C THR A 9 28.99 23.61 -38.03
N CYS A 10 29.60 24.78 -38.22
CA CYS A 10 29.44 25.92 -37.31
C CYS A 10 28.01 26.47 -37.37
N VAL A 11 27.43 26.59 -38.58
CA VAL A 11 26.03 27.01 -38.77
C VAL A 11 25.07 26.01 -38.14
N VAL A 12 25.28 24.71 -38.33
CA VAL A 12 24.45 23.66 -37.71
C VAL A 12 24.54 23.72 -36.19
N LEU A 13 25.74 23.88 -35.63
CA LEU A 13 25.94 24.02 -34.18
C LEU A 13 25.19 25.21 -33.59
N VAL A 14 25.29 26.37 -34.25
CA VAL A 14 24.59 27.59 -33.81
C VAL A 14 23.07 27.41 -33.92
N ALA A 15 22.58 26.82 -35.00
CA ALA A 15 21.15 26.56 -35.18
C ALA A 15 20.61 25.60 -34.11
N VAL A 16 21.36 24.56 -33.74
CA VAL A 16 21.02 23.64 -32.65
C VAL A 16 21.01 24.37 -31.30
N MET A 17 22.03 25.20 -31.02
CA MET A 17 22.11 25.97 -29.78
C MET A 17 20.93 26.94 -29.62
N VAL A 18 20.59 27.68 -30.68
CA VAL A 18 19.45 28.58 -30.70
C VAL A 18 18.13 27.79 -30.58
N GLY A 19 18.01 26.64 -31.25
CA GLY A 19 16.87 25.74 -31.10
C GLY A 19 16.68 25.27 -29.66
N CYS A 20 17.75 24.84 -28.99
CA CYS A 20 17.72 24.44 -27.58
C CYS A 20 17.36 25.60 -26.64
N ALA A 21 17.82 26.82 -26.93
CA ALA A 21 17.52 28.00 -26.13
C ALA A 21 16.07 28.51 -26.32
N VAL A 22 15.54 28.44 -27.54
CA VAL A 22 14.21 28.97 -27.88
C VAL A 22 13.08 27.97 -27.59
N LEU A 23 13.27 26.68 -27.83
CA LEU A 23 12.24 25.67 -27.53
C LEU A 23 12.19 25.28 -26.05
N GLY A 24 13.21 25.65 -25.27
CA GLY A 24 13.46 25.03 -23.97
C GLY A 24 13.77 23.53 -24.15
N GLY A 25 14.55 22.94 -23.26
CA GLY A 25 14.83 21.49 -23.29
C GLY A 25 13.58 20.58 -23.18
N ASP A 26 12.39 21.17 -23.08
CA ASP A 26 11.14 20.54 -22.70
C ASP A 26 10.40 19.86 -23.87
N ARG A 27 10.77 20.12 -25.13
CA ARG A 27 10.09 19.50 -26.30
C ARG A 27 10.95 18.63 -27.22
N LEU A 28 12.28 18.66 -27.10
CA LEU A 28 13.16 17.91 -28.00
C LEU A 28 13.57 16.54 -27.46
N VAL A 29 13.38 16.25 -26.17
CA VAL A 29 13.79 14.98 -25.56
C VAL A 29 12.69 14.44 -24.64
N PRO A 30 11.71 13.66 -25.17
CA PRO A 30 10.68 13.02 -24.34
C PRO A 30 11.25 12.03 -23.29
N GLY A 31 12.55 11.69 -23.36
CA GLY A 31 13.25 10.87 -22.37
C GLY A 31 13.96 11.64 -21.24
N ARG A 32 14.14 12.96 -21.34
CA ARG A 32 14.84 13.75 -20.29
C ARG A 32 13.94 14.08 -19.10
N ARG A 33 12.63 14.19 -19.30
CA ARG A 33 11.67 14.32 -18.19
C ARG A 33 11.69 13.09 -17.27
N ALA A 34 11.97 11.90 -17.79
CA ALA A 34 12.13 10.71 -16.97
C ALA A 34 13.38 10.79 -16.09
N THR A 35 14.50 11.32 -16.61
CA THR A 35 15.74 11.48 -15.84
C THR A 35 15.72 12.69 -14.91
N ASP A 36 15.00 13.77 -15.26
CA ASP A 36 14.79 14.90 -14.36
C ASP A 36 13.78 14.56 -13.26
N TRP A 37 12.73 13.77 -13.54
CA TRP A 37 11.88 13.19 -12.49
C TRP A 37 12.68 12.29 -11.54
N VAL A 38 13.57 11.44 -12.08
CA VAL A 38 14.49 10.60 -11.29
C VAL A 38 15.57 11.42 -10.55
N SER A 39 15.94 12.61 -11.02
CA SER A 39 16.91 13.49 -10.33
C SER A 39 16.26 14.42 -9.31
N GLN A 40 14.98 14.75 -9.47
CA GLN A 40 14.23 15.65 -8.59
C GLN A 40 13.56 14.89 -7.44
N ASP A 41 13.20 13.61 -7.64
CA ASP A 41 13.18 12.61 -6.57
C ASP A 41 14.63 12.34 -6.19
N GLY A 42 15.26 13.30 -5.51
CA GLY A 42 16.54 13.09 -4.86
C GLY A 42 16.50 11.74 -4.15
N ILE A 43 17.62 11.00 -4.22
CA ILE A 43 17.82 9.86 -3.33
C ILE A 43 17.61 10.41 -1.93
N ASP A 44 16.40 10.25 -1.41
CA ASP A 44 16.07 10.53 -0.03
C ASP A 44 16.78 9.42 0.72
N LEU A 45 18.07 9.65 1.01
CA LEU A 45 18.82 8.89 1.99
C LEU A 45 18.21 9.19 3.36
N MET A 46 16.92 8.89 3.54
CA MET A 46 16.43 8.53 4.86
C MET A 46 17.33 7.39 5.33
N PRO A 47 17.91 7.51 6.53
CA PRO A 47 18.87 6.53 7.01
C PRO A 47 18.22 5.15 6.91
N SER A 48 18.83 4.31 6.07
CA SER A 48 18.50 2.91 5.85
C SER A 48 18.82 2.12 7.13
N ALA A 49 18.05 2.42 8.17
CA ALA A 49 18.18 1.89 9.53
C ALA A 49 16.87 1.28 10.02
N GLU A 50 15.81 1.27 9.21
CA GLU A 50 14.73 0.32 9.44
C GLU A 50 15.16 -1.03 8.83
N PRO A 51 15.21 -2.11 9.65
CA PRO A 51 15.44 -3.46 9.15
C PRO A 51 14.46 -3.74 8.02
N PRO A 52 14.83 -4.54 6.99
CA PRO A 52 13.90 -4.93 5.94
C PRO A 52 12.61 -5.42 6.60
N LEU A 53 11.51 -4.70 6.36
CA LEU A 53 10.25 -4.93 7.06
C LEU A 53 9.75 -6.32 6.66
N ILE A 54 10.02 -7.33 7.49
CA ILE A 54 9.49 -8.67 7.29
C ILE A 54 8.03 -8.62 7.63
N LEU A 55 7.19 -8.72 6.60
CA LEU A 55 5.76 -8.86 6.79
C LEU A 55 5.47 -10.12 7.60
N SER A 56 4.66 -9.94 8.64
CA SER A 56 4.11 -11.03 9.43
C SER A 56 3.27 -11.96 8.54
N ALA A 57 3.10 -13.23 8.93
CA ALA A 57 2.29 -14.20 8.17
C ALA A 57 0.84 -13.75 7.93
N ARG A 58 0.35 -12.80 8.76
CA ARG A 58 -0.92 -12.09 8.57
C ARG A 58 -0.69 -10.60 8.84
N PRO A 59 -0.26 -9.83 7.83
CA PRO A 59 0.11 -8.45 8.07
C PRO A 59 -1.12 -7.63 8.42
N ASP A 60 -0.94 -6.59 9.23
CA ASP A 60 -2.00 -5.63 9.58
C ASP A 60 -2.00 -4.39 8.67
N GLN A 61 -3.01 -3.53 8.85
CA GLN A 61 -3.17 -2.32 8.03
C GLN A 61 -1.98 -1.35 8.18
N GLU A 62 -1.44 -1.23 9.39
CA GLU A 62 -0.33 -0.32 9.69
C GLU A 62 1.00 -0.87 9.16
N GLU A 63 1.15 -2.19 9.17
CA GLU A 63 2.28 -2.90 8.60
C GLU A 63 2.34 -2.71 7.09
N LEU A 64 1.20 -2.81 6.38
CA LEU A 64 1.11 -2.52 4.95
C LEU A 64 1.52 -1.07 4.62
N LYS A 65 1.16 -0.10 5.46
CA LYS A 65 1.52 1.33 5.26
C LYS A 65 3.02 1.59 5.42
N ARG A 66 3.71 0.76 6.21
CA ARG A 66 5.16 0.87 6.43
C ARG A 66 5.99 0.16 5.37
N VAL A 67 5.40 -0.68 4.52
CA VAL A 67 6.13 -1.38 3.45
C VAL A 67 6.77 -0.38 2.51
N ARG A 68 8.06 -0.59 2.23
CA ARG A 68 8.82 0.16 1.23
C ARG A 68 9.53 -0.83 0.32
N PHE A 69 9.53 -0.54 -0.97
CA PHE A 69 10.21 -1.35 -1.98
C PHE A 69 11.44 -0.62 -2.49
N ALA A 70 12.51 -1.36 -2.75
CA ALA A 70 13.66 -0.83 -3.48
C ALA A 70 13.27 -0.59 -4.95
N THR A 71 13.75 0.50 -5.53
CA THR A 71 13.54 0.81 -6.95
C THR A 71 14.59 0.09 -7.81
N SER A 72 14.19 -0.37 -9.00
CA SER A 72 15.06 -1.05 -9.97
C SER A 72 14.84 -0.51 -11.38
N LEU A 73 15.81 -0.73 -12.27
CA LEU A 73 15.83 -0.20 -13.64
C LEU A 73 14.62 -0.68 -14.47
N LEU A 74 14.11 -1.86 -14.15
CA LEU A 74 12.80 -2.35 -14.57
C LEU A 74 12.04 -2.79 -13.32
N GLY A 75 10.79 -2.36 -13.22
CA GLY A 75 9.93 -2.67 -12.07
C GLY A 75 8.49 -2.28 -12.35
N TYR A 76 7.63 -2.57 -11.37
CA TYR A 76 6.25 -2.10 -11.39
C TYR A 76 6.19 -0.59 -11.20
N ASN A 77 5.16 0.06 -11.75
CA ASN A 77 4.93 1.47 -11.54
C ASN A 77 4.64 1.73 -10.06
N ARG A 78 5.41 2.63 -9.45
CA ARG A 78 5.31 2.98 -8.03
C ARG A 78 3.90 3.42 -7.63
N ASP A 79 3.27 4.29 -8.42
CA ASP A 79 1.94 4.82 -8.11
C ASP A 79 0.86 3.73 -8.16
N GLU A 80 1.02 2.76 -9.07
CA GLU A 80 0.12 1.61 -9.17
C GLU A 80 0.28 0.67 -7.98
N VAL A 81 1.53 0.43 -7.55
CA VAL A 81 1.83 -0.40 -6.36
C VAL A 81 1.33 0.28 -5.09
N ASP A 82 1.58 1.58 -4.93
CA ASP A 82 1.12 2.37 -3.78
C ASP A 82 -0.42 2.41 -3.73
N GLY A 83 -1.07 2.60 -4.87
CA GLY A 83 -2.53 2.54 -4.99
C GLY A 83 -3.10 1.14 -4.67
N ALA A 84 -2.44 0.08 -5.12
CA ALA A 84 -2.83 -1.30 -4.81
C ALA A 84 -2.68 -1.61 -3.31
N LEU A 85 -1.58 -1.19 -2.68
CA LEU A 85 -1.35 -1.34 -1.25
C LEU A 85 -2.38 -0.58 -0.42
N ALA A 86 -2.72 0.65 -0.80
CA ALA A 86 -3.74 1.45 -0.12
C ALA A 86 -5.12 0.78 -0.17
N ARG A 87 -5.51 0.22 -1.32
CA ARG A 87 -6.74 -0.56 -1.45
C ARG A 87 -6.72 -1.83 -0.60
N ALA A 88 -5.63 -2.58 -0.64
CA ALA A 88 -5.47 -3.80 0.16
C ALA A 88 -5.55 -3.52 1.67
N ALA A 89 -4.89 -2.46 2.13
CA ALA A 89 -4.95 -2.00 3.52
C ALA A 89 -6.38 -1.65 3.95
N SER A 90 -7.15 -1.00 3.07
CA SER A 90 -8.54 -0.60 3.33
C SER A 90 -9.48 -1.81 3.41
N GLU A 91 -9.37 -2.74 2.45
CA GLU A 91 -10.15 -3.98 2.46
C GLU A 91 -9.82 -4.87 3.66
N LEU A 92 -8.54 -4.95 4.04
CA LEU A 92 -8.13 -5.68 5.23
C LEU A 92 -8.76 -5.10 6.50
N GLY A 93 -8.82 -3.77 6.61
CA GLY A 93 -9.51 -3.08 7.71
C GLY A 93 -11.00 -3.44 7.76
N ARG A 94 -11.69 -3.35 6.62
CA ARG A 94 -13.11 -3.70 6.49
C ARG A 94 -13.38 -5.15 6.89
N LEU A 95 -12.64 -6.10 6.32
CA LEU A 95 -12.80 -7.53 6.59
C LEU A 95 -12.49 -7.89 8.05
N ARG A 96 -11.52 -7.23 8.68
CA ARG A 96 -11.22 -7.42 10.10
C ARG A 96 -12.33 -6.89 11.00
N ALA A 97 -12.94 -5.76 10.66
CA ALA A 97 -14.10 -5.23 11.37
C ALA A 97 -15.28 -6.20 11.30
N GLU A 98 -15.61 -6.69 10.10
CA GLU A 98 -16.70 -7.67 9.89
C GLU A 98 -16.46 -8.98 10.67
N LEU A 99 -15.22 -9.50 10.68
CA LEU A 99 -14.88 -10.68 11.47
C LEU A 99 -14.96 -10.44 12.98
N ALA A 100 -14.65 -9.23 13.45
CA ALA A 100 -14.77 -8.88 14.86
C ALA A 100 -16.25 -8.84 15.29
N GLU A 101 -17.12 -8.25 14.46
CA GLU A 101 -18.56 -8.21 14.68
C GLU A 101 -19.17 -9.63 14.70
N ALA A 102 -18.84 -10.46 13.70
CA ALA A 102 -19.33 -11.83 13.60
C ALA A 102 -18.90 -12.70 14.81
N ARG A 103 -17.66 -12.53 15.28
CA ARG A 103 -17.17 -13.22 16.49
C ARG A 103 -17.87 -12.74 17.76
N GLY A 104 -18.11 -11.43 17.87
CA GLY A 104 -18.84 -10.85 19.01
C GLY A 104 -20.25 -11.43 19.12
N GLN A 105 -20.98 -11.51 18.01
CA GLN A 105 -22.32 -12.11 17.97
C GLN A 105 -22.31 -13.58 18.38
N ALA A 106 -21.34 -14.37 17.88
CA ALA A 106 -21.20 -15.78 18.24
C ALA A 106 -20.94 -15.99 19.74
N THR A 107 -20.14 -15.12 20.37
CA THR A 107 -19.89 -15.19 21.82
C THR A 107 -21.12 -14.83 22.64
N THR A 108 -21.88 -13.80 22.25
CA THR A 108 -23.09 -13.38 22.98
C THR A 108 -24.18 -14.44 22.89
N SER A 109 -24.41 -15.03 21.71
CA SER A 109 -25.38 -16.13 21.54
C SER A 109 -25.02 -17.38 22.34
N HIS A 110 -23.73 -17.68 22.50
CA HIS A 110 -23.29 -18.80 23.32
C HIS A 110 -23.48 -18.56 24.83
N GLN A 111 -23.30 -17.31 25.28
CA GLN A 111 -23.48 -16.93 26.67
C GLN A 111 -24.96 -16.92 27.10
N ASP A 112 -25.86 -16.45 26.23
CA ASP A 112 -27.31 -16.49 26.46
C ASP A 112 -27.84 -17.94 26.53
N ALA A 113 -27.34 -18.82 25.66
CA ALA A 113 -27.71 -20.24 25.67
C ALA A 113 -27.20 -20.96 26.94
N GLY A 114 -26.02 -20.59 27.45
CA GLY A 114 -25.47 -21.12 28.71
C GLY A 114 -26.25 -20.66 29.94
N ALA A 115 -26.63 -19.38 30.00
CA ALA A 115 -27.40 -18.81 31.10
C ALA A 115 -28.81 -19.41 31.22
N HIS A 116 -29.49 -19.62 30.08
CA HIS A 116 -30.84 -20.17 30.07
C HIS A 116 -30.90 -21.66 30.48
N ARG A 117 -29.81 -22.42 30.27
CA ARG A 117 -29.67 -23.82 30.68
C ARG A 117 -29.37 -23.96 32.17
N ALA A 118 -28.54 -23.08 32.73
CA ALA A 118 -28.23 -23.06 34.15
C ALA A 118 -29.46 -22.71 35.02
N GLY A 119 -30.29 -21.76 34.57
CA GLY A 119 -31.53 -21.39 35.28
C GLY A 119 -32.61 -22.50 35.29
N LYS A 120 -32.69 -23.32 34.23
CA LYS A 120 -33.68 -24.40 34.13
C LYS A 120 -33.30 -25.64 34.96
N GLY A 121 -32.01 -25.87 35.20
CA GLY A 121 -31.51 -26.96 36.05
C GLY A 121 -31.80 -26.77 37.55
N ALA A 122 -31.82 -25.52 38.03
CA ALA A 122 -32.11 -25.23 39.44
C ALA A 122 -33.61 -25.30 39.80
N ALA A 123 -34.51 -25.04 38.84
CA ALA A 123 -35.96 -25.11 39.06
C ALA A 123 -36.53 -26.54 38.99
N GLY A 124 -35.82 -27.48 38.33
CA GLY A 124 -36.29 -28.85 38.11
C GLY A 124 -36.18 -29.80 39.31
N LEU A 125 -35.44 -29.45 40.37
CA LEU A 125 -35.27 -30.32 41.54
C LEU A 125 -36.30 -30.09 42.67
N LYS A 126 -37.18 -29.07 42.59
CA LYS A 126 -38.08 -28.71 43.71
C LYS A 126 -39.52 -29.25 43.59
N GLY A 127 -39.83 -30.05 42.56
CA GLY A 127 -41.20 -30.48 42.24
C GLY A 127 -41.54 -31.95 42.51
N ALA A 128 -40.62 -32.75 43.05
CA ALA A 128 -40.77 -34.21 43.17
C ALA A 128 -40.84 -34.70 44.62
N GLU A 129 -41.48 -33.98 45.53
CA GLU A 129 -41.80 -34.48 46.86
C GLU A 129 -43.14 -33.89 47.31
N HIS A 130 -44.26 -34.47 46.88
CA HIS A 130 -45.53 -34.47 47.64
C HIS A 130 -46.48 -35.47 46.97
N GLY A 131 -46.37 -36.72 47.42
CA GLY A 131 -47.27 -37.79 47.03
C GLY A 131 -47.13 -38.95 48.00
N ASN A 132 -48.21 -39.18 48.74
CA ASN A 132 -48.60 -40.39 49.46
C ASN A 132 -48.46 -40.36 51.00
N GLY A 133 -49.61 -40.48 51.66
CA GLY A 133 -49.80 -40.54 53.11
C GLY A 133 -51.17 -40.05 53.50
#